data_AF-A0A514WRE5-F1
#
_entry.id   AF-A0A514WRE5-F1
#
_cell.length_a   1.000
_cell.length_b   1.000
_cell.length_c   1.000
_cell.angle_alpha   90.00
_cell.angle_beta   90.00
_cell.angle_gamma   90.00
#
_symmetry.space_group_name_H-M   'P 1'
#
loop_
_entity.id
_entity.type
_entity.pdbx_description
1 polymer ?
#
loop_
_entity_poly.entity_id
_entity_poly.type
_entity_poly.pdbx_seq_one_letter_code
_entity_poly.pdbx_strand_id
1 'polypeptide(L)'
;MRRLARAEGRQLTEDERLVTLITPAAVRVFEQLTTLARTCAGKVFPTWEWIEAASGLSRASVGRGLSILATMGLIEKQRRCVPIDPPADRPKARNAQTSNVYRMSFPNRLARFLPRFLRPVPLPDDVVQREIDRIEEIETMRLWRTPRQVVAEEIEDDGLRRVLDSLAIALEKQESQKNGQPLLDSYNLRADGVGLVGQRSNA
;
A
#
# COMPACT_ATOMS: atom_id res chain seq x y z
N MET A 1 20.01 15.07 -7.09
CA MET A 1 19.01 15.03 -6.01
C MET A 1 19.45 15.77 -4.74
N ARG A 2 20.39 15.25 -3.92
CA ARG A 2 20.78 15.92 -2.66
C ARG A 2 21.24 17.37 -2.83
N ARG A 3 22.00 17.66 -3.89
CA ARG A 3 22.45 19.03 -4.21
C ARG A 3 21.29 19.95 -4.62
N LEU A 4 20.35 19.44 -5.42
CA LEU A 4 19.17 20.19 -5.89
C LEU A 4 18.24 20.54 -4.72
N ALA A 5 17.88 19.56 -3.89
CA ALA A 5 17.02 19.79 -2.74
C ALA A 5 17.62 20.81 -1.75
N ARG A 6 18.95 20.78 -1.55
CA ARG A 6 19.66 21.78 -0.73
C ARG A 6 19.65 23.17 -1.35
N ALA A 7 19.83 23.28 -2.67
CA ALA A 7 19.77 24.57 -3.37
C ALA A 7 18.37 25.19 -3.30
N GLU A 8 17.32 24.36 -3.29
CA GLU A 8 15.91 24.76 -3.18
C GLU A 8 15.45 24.95 -1.71
N GLY A 9 16.32 24.74 -0.72
CA GLY A 9 15.97 24.88 0.70
C GLY A 9 14.93 23.88 1.22
N ARG A 10 14.63 22.82 0.45
CA ARG A 10 13.58 21.85 0.77
C ARG A 10 14.12 20.54 1.35
N GLN A 11 13.28 19.84 2.10
CA GLN A 11 13.57 18.47 2.51
C GLN A 11 13.34 17.49 1.35
N LEU A 12 14.08 16.38 1.36
CA LEU A 12 13.89 15.29 0.42
C LEU A 12 12.58 14.56 0.75
N THR A 13 11.77 14.34 -0.28
CA THR A 13 10.60 13.44 -0.21
C THR A 13 11.05 12.00 0.04
N GLU A 14 10.16 11.14 0.54
CA GLU A 14 10.51 9.73 0.85
C GLU A 14 11.09 9.00 -0.37
N ASP A 15 10.46 9.16 -1.52
CA ASP A 15 10.88 8.59 -2.80
C ASP A 15 12.30 9.07 -3.21
N GLU A 16 12.60 10.35 -3.02
CA GLU A 16 13.93 10.88 -3.31
C GLU A 16 14.98 10.37 -2.33
N ARG A 17 14.63 10.24 -1.04
CA ARG A 17 15.54 9.67 -0.04
C ARG A 17 15.95 8.26 -0.44
N LEU A 18 14.99 7.44 -0.90
CA LEU A 18 15.26 6.09 -1.40
C LEU A 18 16.25 6.12 -2.57
N VAL A 19 16.03 6.95 -3.59
CA VAL A 19 16.97 7.05 -4.73
C VAL A 19 18.38 7.47 -4.28
N THR A 20 18.48 8.30 -3.23
CA THR A 20 19.81 8.70 -2.73
C THR A 20 20.59 7.60 -2.03
N LEU A 21 19.96 6.46 -1.72
CA LEU A 21 20.62 5.29 -1.15
C LEU A 21 21.35 4.46 -2.22
N ILE A 22 21.12 4.69 -3.51
CA ILE A 22 21.77 3.95 -4.59
C ILE A 22 23.29 4.17 -4.49
N THR A 23 24.02 3.06 -4.35
CA THR A 23 25.48 3.04 -4.36
C THR A 23 25.99 2.34 -5.62
N PRO A 24 27.22 2.62 -6.08
CA PRO A 24 27.81 1.92 -7.22
C PRO A 24 27.88 0.40 -7.02
N ALA A 25 28.09 -0.06 -5.78
CA ALA A 25 28.07 -1.48 -5.43
C ALA A 25 26.68 -2.09 -5.64
N ALA A 26 25.61 -1.41 -5.21
CA ALA A 26 24.24 -1.86 -5.43
C ALA A 26 23.91 -1.95 -6.92
N VAL A 27 24.35 -0.98 -7.72
CA VAL A 27 24.15 -0.97 -9.19
C VAL A 27 24.83 -2.18 -9.84
N ARG A 28 26.10 -2.45 -9.51
CA ARG A 28 26.83 -3.60 -10.06
C ARG A 28 26.16 -4.93 -9.70
N VAL A 29 25.74 -5.11 -8.45
CA VAL A 29 25.01 -6.33 -8.04
C VAL A 29 23.71 -6.46 -8.83
N PHE A 30 22.95 -5.37 -8.97
CA PHE A 30 21.69 -5.38 -9.71
C PHE A 30 21.87 -5.71 -11.19
N GLU A 31 22.92 -5.20 -11.83
CA GLU A 31 23.27 -5.52 -13.22
C GLU A 31 23.53 -7.01 -13.42
N GLN A 32 24.29 -7.65 -12.51
CA GLN A 32 24.55 -9.09 -12.59
C GLN A 32 23.27 -9.91 -12.40
N LEU A 33 22.44 -9.53 -11.43
CA LEU A 33 21.19 -10.24 -11.17
C LEU A 33 20.15 -10.06 -12.30
N THR A 34 20.08 -8.89 -12.92
CA THR A 34 19.19 -8.64 -14.07
C THR A 34 19.69 -9.33 -15.34
N THR A 35 21.00 -9.41 -15.54
CA THR A 35 21.61 -10.23 -16.60
C THR A 35 21.26 -11.70 -16.41
N LEU A 36 21.39 -12.22 -15.18
CA LEU A 36 20.98 -13.59 -14.85
C LEU A 36 19.47 -13.80 -15.06
N ALA A 37 18.64 -12.84 -14.64
CA ALA A 37 17.19 -12.89 -14.86
C ALA A 37 16.85 -12.96 -16.35
N ARG A 38 17.55 -12.19 -17.19
CA ARG A 38 17.34 -12.19 -18.64
C ARG A 38 17.70 -13.54 -19.25
N THR A 39 18.83 -14.12 -18.87
CA THR A 39 19.32 -15.40 -19.43
C THR A 39 18.50 -16.59 -18.92
N CYS A 40 18.01 -16.54 -17.68
CA CYS A 40 17.31 -17.65 -17.03
C CYS A 40 15.78 -17.47 -16.97
N ALA A 41 15.18 -16.66 -17.85
CA ALA A 41 13.73 -16.43 -17.91
C ALA A 41 13.10 -16.03 -16.55
N GLY A 42 13.79 -15.16 -15.81
CA GLY A 42 13.38 -14.66 -14.50
C GLY A 42 13.71 -15.58 -13.31
N LYS A 43 14.28 -16.76 -13.56
CA LYS A 43 14.66 -17.72 -12.50
C LYS A 43 16.04 -17.37 -11.92
N VAL A 44 16.07 -16.54 -10.88
CA VAL A 44 17.31 -16.04 -10.26
C VAL A 44 17.57 -16.78 -8.94
N PHE A 45 18.47 -17.76 -8.99
CA PHE A 45 18.89 -18.57 -7.83
C PHE A 45 20.41 -18.57 -7.56
N PRO A 46 21.08 -17.40 -7.56
CA PRO A 46 22.52 -17.33 -7.41
C PRO A 46 22.98 -17.73 -6.00
N THR A 47 24.16 -18.35 -5.92
CA THR A 47 24.90 -18.51 -4.66
C THR A 47 25.59 -17.19 -4.30
N TRP A 48 25.96 -17.01 -3.03
CA TRP A 48 26.69 -15.82 -2.60
C TRP A 48 28.03 -15.66 -3.33
N GLU A 49 28.77 -16.76 -3.47
CA GLU A 49 30.05 -16.81 -4.18
C GLU A 49 29.90 -16.41 -5.64
N TRP A 50 28.82 -16.83 -6.30
CA TRP A 50 28.54 -16.41 -7.67
C TRP A 50 28.34 -14.90 -7.77
N ILE A 51 27.60 -14.28 -6.83
CA ILE A 51 27.38 -12.83 -6.83
C ILE A 51 28.69 -12.08 -6.59
N GLU A 52 29.53 -12.56 -5.67
CA GLU A 52 30.85 -11.99 -5.37
C GLU A 52 31.76 -12.03 -6.61
N ALA A 53 31.87 -13.20 -7.24
CA ALA A 53 32.68 -13.40 -8.44
C ALA A 53 32.17 -12.56 -9.63
N ALA A 54 30.86 -12.56 -9.87
CA ALA A 54 30.26 -11.85 -11.00
C ALA A 54 30.32 -10.32 -10.83
N SER A 55 30.17 -9.81 -9.59
CA SER A 55 30.21 -8.36 -9.34
C SER A 55 31.62 -7.82 -9.05
N GLY A 56 32.58 -8.70 -8.73
CA GLY A 56 33.93 -8.33 -8.30
C GLY A 56 33.94 -7.58 -6.96
N LEU A 57 32.93 -7.79 -6.11
CA LEU A 57 32.75 -7.11 -4.84
C LEU A 57 32.96 -8.05 -3.66
N SER A 58 33.39 -7.48 -2.53
CA SER A 58 33.45 -8.23 -1.27
C SER A 58 32.05 -8.63 -0.79
N ARG A 59 31.96 -9.76 -0.07
CA ARG A 59 30.73 -10.26 0.56
C ARG A 59 29.95 -9.19 1.33
N ALA A 60 30.65 -8.36 2.10
CA ALA A 60 30.03 -7.28 2.87
C ALA A 60 29.40 -6.20 1.96
N SER A 61 30.03 -5.91 0.82
CA SER A 61 29.51 -4.93 -0.15
C SER A 61 28.33 -5.49 -0.93
N VAL A 62 28.38 -6.78 -1.29
CA VAL A 62 27.23 -7.49 -1.87
C VAL A 62 26.04 -7.46 -0.90
N GLY A 63 26.27 -7.76 0.39
CA GLY A 63 25.21 -7.72 1.40
C GLY A 63 24.57 -6.34 1.59
N ARG A 64 25.39 -5.28 1.64
CA ARG A 64 24.89 -3.90 1.66
C ARG A 64 24.11 -3.56 0.40
N GLY A 65 24.63 -3.94 -0.77
CA GLY A 65 23.97 -3.72 -2.06
C GLY A 65 22.59 -4.38 -2.11
N LEU A 66 22.51 -5.66 -1.75
CA LEU A 66 21.24 -6.40 -1.69
C LEU A 66 20.26 -5.78 -0.69
N SER A 67 20.72 -5.33 0.47
CA SER A 67 19.86 -4.65 1.45
C SER A 67 19.26 -3.36 0.87
N ILE A 68 20.10 -2.52 0.26
CA ILE A 68 19.67 -1.27 -0.39
C ILE A 68 18.63 -1.53 -1.49
N LEU A 69 18.89 -2.52 -2.35
CA LEU A 69 17.98 -2.89 -3.43
C LEU A 69 16.62 -3.40 -2.89
N ALA A 70 16.63 -4.15 -1.79
CA ALA A 70 15.42 -4.62 -1.14
C ALA A 70 14.63 -3.46 -0.51
N THR A 71 15.30 -2.51 0.17
CA THR A 71 14.66 -1.31 0.73
C THR A 71 13.99 -0.46 -0.36
N MET A 72 14.60 -0.36 -1.54
CA MET A 72 14.00 0.34 -2.68
C MET A 72 12.78 -0.40 -3.25
N GLY A 73 12.67 -1.71 -3.04
CA GLY A 73 11.65 -2.58 -3.64
C GLY A 73 12.02 -3.05 -5.06
N LEU A 74 13.31 -2.99 -5.41
CA LEU A 74 13.83 -3.49 -6.70
C LEU A 74 14.01 -5.01 -6.72
N ILE A 75 14.23 -5.59 -5.53
CA ILE A 75 14.35 -7.02 -5.34
C ILE A 75 13.50 -7.47 -4.15
N GLU A 76 12.91 -8.64 -4.28
CA GLU A 76 12.31 -9.38 -3.18
C GLU A 76 13.14 -10.64 -2.95
N LYS A 77 13.58 -10.86 -1.71
CA LYS A 77 14.47 -11.96 -1.33
C LYS A 77 13.69 -13.03 -0.58
N GLN A 78 13.62 -14.22 -1.16
CA GLN A 78 13.07 -15.40 -0.49
C GLN A 78 14.19 -16.40 -0.17
N ARG A 79 14.22 -16.92 1.06
CA ARG A 79 15.19 -17.98 1.42
C ARG A 79 14.74 -19.31 0.85
N ARG A 80 15.65 -20.08 0.24
CA ARG A 80 15.41 -21.47 -0.15
C ARG A 80 15.92 -22.39 0.94
N CYS A 81 15.04 -23.28 1.38
CA CYS A 81 15.36 -24.27 2.38
C CYS A 81 15.04 -25.66 1.84
N VAL A 82 15.88 -26.62 2.19
CA VAL A 82 15.65 -28.05 1.95
C VAL A 82 15.45 -28.70 3.31
N PRO A 83 14.47 -29.61 3.46
CA PRO A 83 14.32 -30.37 4.69
C PRO A 83 15.58 -31.17 4.96
N ILE A 84 16.03 -31.14 6.21
CA ILE A 84 17.16 -31.95 6.69
C ILE A 84 16.74 -32.75 7.91
N ASP A 85 17.35 -33.91 8.08
CA ASP A 85 17.25 -34.63 9.33
C ASP A 85 17.93 -33.81 10.43
N PRO A 86 17.25 -33.59 11.56
CA PRO A 86 17.76 -32.73 12.62
C PRO A 86 19.05 -33.34 13.20
N PRO A 87 20.21 -32.66 13.07
CA PRO A 87 21.45 -33.17 13.64
C PRO A 87 21.36 -33.16 15.18
N ALA A 88 22.10 -34.06 15.83
CA ALA A 88 22.10 -34.20 17.29
C ALA A 88 22.40 -32.88 18.03
N ASP A 89 23.19 -32.01 17.41
CA ASP A 89 23.61 -30.71 17.94
C ASP A 89 22.51 -29.62 17.81
N ARG A 90 21.51 -29.82 16.94
CA ARG A 90 20.36 -28.91 16.75
C ARG A 90 19.06 -29.68 16.47
N PRO A 91 18.41 -30.24 17.50
CA PRO A 91 17.21 -31.07 17.34
C PRO A 91 15.99 -30.34 16.76
N LYS A 92 15.99 -29.00 16.74
CA LYS A 92 14.92 -28.17 16.15
C LYS A 92 15.18 -27.77 14.69
N ALA A 93 16.37 -28.03 14.14
CA ALA A 93 16.71 -27.65 12.77
C ALA A 93 16.12 -28.65 11.76
N ARG A 94 14.90 -28.38 11.29
CA ARG A 94 14.21 -29.22 10.28
C ARG A 94 14.56 -28.88 8.84
N ASN A 95 15.18 -27.73 8.62
CA ASN A 95 15.40 -27.15 7.29
C ASN A 95 16.79 -26.50 7.22
N ALA A 96 17.57 -26.83 6.20
CA ALA A 96 18.86 -26.19 5.89
C ALA A 96 18.69 -25.19 4.75
N GLN A 97 19.30 -24.02 4.90
CA GLN A 97 19.30 -23.01 3.85
C GLN A 97 20.30 -23.41 2.76
N THR A 98 19.83 -23.50 1.52
CA THR A 98 20.69 -23.77 0.35
C THR A 98 21.13 -22.47 -0.32
N SER A 99 20.19 -21.69 -0.81
CA SER A 99 20.47 -20.39 -1.45
C SER A 99 19.28 -19.44 -1.29
N ASN A 100 19.31 -18.27 -1.94
CA ASN A 100 18.17 -17.35 -1.97
C ASN A 100 17.60 -17.29 -3.39
N VAL A 101 16.29 -17.06 -3.47
CA VAL A 101 15.62 -16.60 -4.68
C VAL A 101 15.57 -15.09 -4.64
N TYR A 102 15.82 -14.46 -5.78
CA TYR A 102 15.63 -13.02 -5.94
C TYR A 102 14.59 -12.76 -7.01
N ARG A 103 13.44 -12.21 -6.64
CA ARG A 103 12.46 -11.74 -7.61
C ARG A 103 12.74 -10.28 -7.94
N MET A 104 12.83 -9.97 -9.23
CA MET A 104 12.97 -8.58 -9.70
C MET A 104 11.58 -7.94 -9.77
N SER A 105 11.46 -6.74 -9.21
CA SER A 105 10.26 -5.90 -9.33
C SER A 105 10.68 -4.46 -9.56
N PHE A 106 9.88 -3.71 -10.31
CA PHE A 106 10.12 -2.27 -10.45
C PHE A 106 8.96 -1.52 -9.80
N PRO A 107 9.20 -0.81 -8.68
CA PRO A 107 8.12 -0.14 -7.97
C PRO A 107 7.73 1.17 -8.68
N ASN A 108 6.43 1.38 -8.87
CA ASN A 108 5.89 2.54 -9.60
C ASN A 108 6.39 3.89 -9.05
N ARG A 109 6.63 3.99 -7.73
CA ARG A 109 7.17 5.19 -7.08
C ARG A 109 8.52 5.65 -7.66
N LEU A 110 9.33 4.71 -8.18
CA LEU A 110 10.62 5.03 -8.79
C LEU A 110 10.52 5.41 -10.27
N ALA A 111 9.39 5.13 -10.93
CA ALA A 111 9.20 5.42 -12.35
C ALA A 111 9.33 6.93 -12.66
N ARG A 112 8.96 7.79 -11.71
CA ARG A 112 9.09 9.25 -11.83
C ARG A 112 10.54 9.71 -12.03
N PHE A 113 11.52 8.96 -11.54
CA PHE A 113 12.94 9.30 -11.66
C PHE A 113 13.58 8.77 -12.95
N LEU A 114 12.87 7.93 -13.69
CA LEU A 114 13.34 7.47 -14.99
C LEU A 114 13.37 8.64 -15.99
N PRO A 115 14.34 8.65 -16.92
CA PRO A 115 14.31 9.58 -18.04
C PRO A 115 13.11 9.29 -18.92
N ARG A 116 12.64 10.30 -19.66
CA ARG A 116 11.38 10.25 -20.43
C ARG A 116 11.29 9.06 -21.39
N PHE A 117 12.40 8.61 -21.96
CA PHE A 117 12.45 7.46 -22.88
C PHE A 117 12.33 6.08 -22.20
N LEU A 118 12.49 6.00 -20.87
CA LEU A 118 12.31 4.76 -20.08
C LEU A 118 11.02 4.75 -19.26
N ARG A 119 10.26 5.85 -19.25
CA ARG A 119 8.97 5.89 -18.56
C ARG A 119 7.95 5.07 -19.36
N PRO A 120 7.02 4.37 -18.66
CA PRO A 120 5.88 3.79 -19.35
C PRO A 120 5.15 4.89 -20.12
N VAL A 121 4.69 4.56 -21.33
CA VAL A 121 3.89 5.48 -22.15
C VAL A 121 2.66 5.86 -21.32
N PRO A 122 2.31 7.15 -21.20
CA PRO A 122 1.09 7.54 -20.51
C PRO A 122 -0.11 6.85 -21.15
N LEU A 123 -1.11 6.51 -20.33
CA LEU A 123 -2.34 5.93 -20.85
C LEU A 123 -3.01 6.93 -21.81
N PRO A 124 -3.67 6.46 -22.89
CA PRO A 124 -4.46 7.33 -23.75
C PRO A 124 -5.55 8.05 -22.94
N ASP A 125 -5.84 9.30 -23.31
CA ASP A 125 -6.84 10.13 -22.62
C ASP A 125 -8.22 9.45 -22.57
N ASP A 126 -8.61 8.72 -23.62
CA ASP A 126 -9.86 7.95 -23.66
C ASP A 126 -9.94 6.89 -22.55
N VAL A 127 -8.81 6.25 -22.20
CA VAL A 127 -8.76 5.23 -21.16
C VAL A 127 -8.83 5.87 -19.79
N VAL A 128 -8.15 7.01 -19.61
CA VAL A 128 -8.21 7.79 -18.37
C VAL A 128 -9.63 8.29 -18.13
N GLN A 129 -10.26 8.84 -19.17
CA GLN A 129 -11.63 9.35 -19.08
C GLN A 129 -12.62 8.23 -18.77
N ARG A 130 -12.51 7.07 -19.42
CA ARG A 130 -13.38 5.91 -19.11
C ARG A 130 -13.28 5.46 -17.66
N GLU A 131 -12.10 5.51 -17.05
CA GLU A 131 -11.97 5.15 -15.63
C GLU A 131 -12.57 6.22 -14.73
N ILE A 132 -12.45 7.51 -15.08
CA ILE A 132 -13.14 8.61 -14.40
C ILE A 132 -14.65 8.42 -14.51
N ASP A 133 -15.18 8.23 -15.71
CA ASP A 133 -16.60 8.00 -15.98
C ASP A 133 -17.11 6.78 -15.20
N ARG A 134 -16.32 5.71 -15.14
CA ARG A 134 -16.66 4.50 -14.36
C ARG A 134 -16.71 4.78 -12.86
N ILE A 135 -15.78 5.56 -12.33
CA ILE A 135 -15.78 5.94 -10.91
C ILE A 135 -17.01 6.81 -10.62
N GLU A 136 -17.30 7.80 -11.47
CA GLU A 136 -18.50 8.64 -11.36
C GLU A 136 -19.79 7.80 -11.46
N GLU A 137 -19.84 6.82 -12.36
CA GLU A 137 -20.98 5.91 -12.50
C GLU A 137 -21.16 5.05 -11.23
N ILE A 138 -20.07 4.54 -10.66
CA ILE A 138 -20.11 3.83 -9.38
C ILE A 138 -20.59 4.75 -8.25
N GLU A 139 -20.12 6.00 -8.20
CA GLU A 139 -20.54 6.98 -7.19
C GLU A 139 -22.02 7.33 -7.31
N THR A 140 -22.50 7.55 -8.54
CA THR A 140 -23.93 7.78 -8.79
C THR A 140 -24.76 6.57 -8.39
N MET A 141 -24.36 5.35 -8.76
CA MET A 141 -25.03 4.12 -8.28
C MET A 141 -25.04 4.01 -6.76
N ARG A 142 -23.93 4.39 -6.10
CA ARG A 142 -23.81 4.36 -4.64
C ARG A 142 -24.79 5.29 -3.94
N LEU A 143 -25.13 6.44 -4.53
CA LEU A 143 -26.13 7.38 -4.00
C LEU A 143 -27.56 6.81 -4.02
N TRP A 144 -27.85 5.91 -4.96
CA TRP A 144 -29.16 5.28 -5.10
C TRP A 144 -29.34 4.00 -4.27
N ARG A 145 -28.33 3.61 -3.47
CA ARG A 145 -28.41 2.46 -2.55
C ARG A 145 -29.49 2.69 -1.49
N THR A 146 -30.17 1.61 -1.09
CA THR A 146 -31.12 1.71 0.03
C THR A 146 -30.38 1.79 1.36
N PRO A 147 -30.97 2.36 2.42
CA PRO A 147 -30.36 2.42 3.75
C PRO A 147 -29.85 1.06 4.24
N ARG A 148 -30.55 -0.04 3.93
CA ARG A 148 -30.08 -1.40 4.23
C ARG A 148 -28.81 -1.80 3.47
N GLN A 149 -28.73 -1.47 2.19
CA GLN A 149 -27.55 -1.78 1.37
C GLN A 149 -26.31 -1.02 1.87
N VAL A 150 -26.50 0.23 2.32
CA VAL A 150 -25.42 1.02 2.96
C VAL A 150 -24.91 0.32 4.21
N VAL A 151 -25.80 -0.08 5.13
CA VAL A 151 -25.42 -0.78 6.37
C VAL A 151 -24.71 -2.11 6.07
N ALA A 152 -25.16 -2.84 5.06
CA ALA A 152 -24.58 -4.13 4.70
C ALA A 152 -23.17 -4.04 4.09
N GLU A 153 -22.85 -2.94 3.39
CA GLU A 153 -21.58 -2.77 2.68
C GLU A 153 -20.54 -1.95 3.46
N GLU A 154 -20.96 -0.99 4.29
CA GLU A 154 -20.06 -0.06 4.97
C GLU A 154 -19.73 -0.45 6.43
N ILE A 155 -20.54 -1.30 7.06
CA ILE A 155 -20.36 -1.68 8.46
C ILE A 155 -19.78 -3.10 8.57
N GLU A 156 -18.51 -3.19 8.99
CA GLU A 156 -17.82 -4.47 9.22
C GLU A 156 -18.15 -5.11 10.58
N ASP A 157 -18.57 -4.33 11.59
CA ASP A 157 -18.88 -4.84 12.93
C ASP A 157 -20.28 -5.48 12.99
N ASP A 158 -20.34 -6.76 13.33
CA ASP A 158 -21.57 -7.55 13.36
C ASP A 158 -22.62 -7.06 14.38
N GLY A 159 -22.18 -6.49 15.51
CA GLY A 159 -23.07 -6.01 16.56
C GLY A 159 -23.77 -4.72 16.16
N LEU A 160 -22.97 -3.74 15.71
CA LEU A 160 -23.44 -2.45 15.21
C LEU A 160 -24.28 -2.62 13.94
N ARG A 161 -23.89 -3.52 13.04
CA ARG A 161 -24.62 -3.82 11.81
C ARG A 161 -26.05 -4.25 12.07
N ARG A 162 -26.30 -5.13 13.04
CA ARG A 162 -27.66 -5.59 13.38
C ARG A 162 -28.56 -4.46 13.86
N VAL A 163 -28.02 -3.56 14.69
CA VAL A 163 -28.76 -2.41 15.20
C VAL A 163 -29.10 -1.45 14.06
N LEU A 164 -28.11 -1.11 13.22
CA LEU A 164 -28.30 -0.22 12.08
C LEU A 164 -29.19 -0.82 11.00
N ASP A 165 -29.14 -2.14 10.80
CA ASP A 165 -30.05 -2.84 9.89
C ASP A 165 -31.49 -2.66 10.38
N SER A 166 -31.76 -2.88 11.66
CA SER A 166 -33.11 -2.70 12.23
C SER A 166 -33.65 -1.28 12.05
N LEU A 167 -32.78 -0.27 12.19
CA LEU A 167 -33.09 1.14 11.94
C LEU A 167 -33.37 1.39 10.45
N ALA A 168 -32.56 0.83 9.56
CA ALA A 168 -32.74 0.93 8.11
C ALA A 168 -34.06 0.30 7.65
N ILE A 169 -34.50 -0.82 8.26
CA ILE A 169 -35.84 -1.40 8.01
C ILE A 169 -36.94 -0.41 8.37
N ALA A 170 -36.81 0.27 9.52
CA ALA A 170 -37.81 1.22 9.99
C ALA A 170 -37.86 2.46 9.07
N LEU A 171 -36.70 2.98 8.67
CA LEU A 171 -36.59 4.11 7.74
C LEU A 171 -37.21 3.79 6.38
N GLU A 172 -36.91 2.63 5.78
CA GLU A 172 -37.50 2.22 4.49
C GLU A 172 -39.03 2.07 4.54
N LYS A 173 -39.60 1.76 5.71
CA LYS A 173 -41.06 1.68 5.89
C LYS A 173 -41.72 3.06 5.99
N GLN A 174 -40.99 4.05 6.48
CA GLN A 174 -41.47 5.40 6.72
C GLN A 174 -41.22 6.33 5.53
N GLU A 175 -40.08 6.15 4.85
CA GLU A 175 -39.62 6.97 3.73
C GLU A 175 -39.31 6.06 2.54
N SER A 176 -40.06 6.23 1.44
CA SER A 176 -39.87 5.49 0.20
C SER A 176 -38.85 6.14 -0.74
N GLN A 177 -38.40 7.35 -0.42
CA GLN A 177 -37.48 8.12 -1.26
C GLN A 177 -36.04 7.68 -1.03
N LYS A 178 -35.38 7.29 -2.12
CA LYS A 178 -33.93 7.03 -2.15
C LYS A 178 -33.21 8.33 -2.51
N ASN A 179 -32.01 8.55 -1.95
CA ASN A 179 -31.23 9.76 -2.17
C ASN A 179 -32.00 11.06 -1.85
N GLY A 180 -32.64 11.11 -0.67
CA GLY A 180 -33.32 12.31 -0.19
C GLY A 180 -32.32 13.46 -0.02
N GLN A 181 -32.71 14.68 -0.41
CA GLN A 181 -31.88 15.85 -0.15
C GLN A 181 -31.71 16.03 1.37
N PRO A 182 -30.50 16.37 1.85
CA PRO A 182 -30.31 16.64 3.26
C PRO A 182 -31.22 17.81 3.67
N LEU A 183 -31.87 17.67 4.82
CA LEU A 183 -32.63 18.75 5.45
C LEU A 183 -31.68 19.91 5.75
N LEU A 184 -31.71 20.94 4.91
CA LEU A 184 -30.86 22.14 5.00
C LEU A 184 -31.09 22.92 6.31
N ASP A 185 -32.31 22.86 6.86
CA ASP A 185 -32.69 23.50 8.12
C ASP A 185 -33.15 22.46 9.15
N SER A 186 -32.19 21.86 9.87
CA SER A 186 -32.51 21.22 11.14
C SER A 186 -32.65 22.32 12.20
N TYR A 187 -33.86 22.84 12.39
CA TYR A 187 -34.17 23.61 13.59
C TYR A 187 -34.00 22.66 14.78
N ASN A 188 -32.84 22.73 15.44
CA ASN A 188 -32.61 22.13 16.74
C ASN A 188 -33.57 22.82 17.73
N LEU A 189 -34.79 22.31 17.86
CA LEU A 189 -35.68 22.58 18.99
C LEU A 189 -35.08 21.92 20.24
N ARG A 190 -33.91 22.38 20.68
CA ARG A 190 -33.45 22.18 22.05
C ARG A 190 -34.34 23.04 22.92
N ALA A 191 -35.38 22.40 23.45
CA ALA A 191 -36.00 22.65 24.74
C ALA A 191 -35.59 23.99 25.39
N ASP A 192 -36.32 25.05 25.07
CA ASP A 192 -36.53 26.13 26.02
C ASP A 192 -37.10 25.48 27.27
N GLY A 193 -36.27 25.39 28.31
CA GLY A 193 -36.65 24.94 29.63
C GLY A 193 -37.69 25.88 30.22
N VAL A 194 -38.96 25.62 29.94
CA VAL A 194 -40.06 26.25 30.65
C VAL A 194 -40.14 25.60 32.03
N GLY A 195 -39.62 26.30 33.04
CA GLY A 195 -40.15 26.21 34.40
C GLY A 195 -39.32 25.45 35.43
N LEU A 196 -38.13 25.94 35.77
CA LEU A 196 -37.59 25.84 37.14
C LEU A 196 -36.78 27.11 37.50
N VAL A 197 -37.42 28.27 37.40
CA VAL A 197 -36.90 29.52 37.99
C VAL A 197 -38.01 30.06 38.89
N GLY A 198 -37.90 29.82 40.21
CA GLY A 198 -38.87 30.40 41.14
C GLY A 198 -39.08 29.73 42.50
N GLN A 199 -38.37 28.66 42.89
CA GLN A 199 -38.38 28.26 44.31
C GLN A 199 -37.50 29.21 45.12
N ARG A 200 -38.13 30.27 45.63
CA ARG A 200 -37.60 31.06 46.74
C ARG A 200 -37.86 30.33 48.05
N SER A 201 -36.84 30.33 48.90
CA SER A 201 -36.88 30.04 50.33
C SER A 201 -37.86 30.97 51.08
N ASN A 202 -38.73 30.40 51.92
CA ASN A 202 -39.17 30.98 53.20
C ASN A 202 -40.04 29.98 54.00
N ALA A 203 -39.70 29.87 55.29
CA ALA A 203 -40.29 29.07 56.38
C ALA A 203 -39.97 27.57 56.39
#